data_AF-E1ZJW3-F1
#
_entry.id   AF-E1ZJW3-F1
#
_cell.length_a   1.000
_cell.length_b   1.000
_cell.length_c   1.000
_cell.angle_alpha   90.00
_cell.angle_beta   90.00
_cell.angle_gamma   90.00
#
_symmetry.space_group_name_H-M   'P 1'
#
loop_
_entity.id
_entity.type
_entity.pdbx_description
1 polymer ?
#
loop_
_entity_poly.entity_id
_entity_poly.type
_entity_poly.pdbx_seq_one_letter_code
_entity_poly.pdbx_strand_id
1 'polypeptide(L)'
;MALPRTLAALLGLFSMAYAYTGDGTAYSGDGEKDKTGFNACEYGDLGSHWEKWYAAMPAGCGSQGWESNKCGKCIKARGLDAGAPGGWVVVKVVDQCASCTCGDVDFSTRGLQAVTGFSWDRKKVEWEWTECSESASKSSSSNDDESVSASSASSDDSSDSEEESKKSKKKSKKCKKGYYKKNGKCKKKKSSDRKLLSEVEE
;
A
#
# COMPACT_ATOMS: atom_id res chain seq x y z
N MET A 1 67.89 4.55 -11.57
CA MET A 1 66.92 3.67 -10.88
C MET A 1 65.57 4.38 -10.90
N ALA A 2 64.63 3.95 -11.73
CA ALA A 2 63.32 4.57 -11.86
C ALA A 2 62.26 3.58 -11.34
N LEU A 3 61.50 4.00 -10.33
CA LEU A 3 60.43 3.19 -9.72
C LEU A 3 59.17 3.26 -10.59
N PRO A 4 58.48 2.12 -10.85
CA PRO A 4 57.23 2.14 -11.58
C PRO A 4 56.10 2.68 -10.70
N ARG A 5 55.35 3.64 -11.24
CA ARG A 5 54.11 4.14 -10.66
C ARG A 5 53.01 3.09 -10.85
N THR A 6 52.66 2.39 -9.79
CA THR A 6 51.52 1.48 -9.75
C THR A 6 50.22 2.27 -9.73
N LEU A 7 49.46 2.20 -10.82
CA LEU A 7 48.05 2.61 -10.89
C LEU A 7 47.21 1.58 -10.12
N ALA A 8 46.72 1.96 -8.95
CA ALA A 8 45.72 1.18 -8.22
C ALA A 8 44.34 1.38 -8.88
N ALA A 9 43.82 0.34 -9.53
CA ALA A 9 42.47 0.32 -10.03
C ALA A 9 41.49 0.04 -8.86
N LEU A 10 40.76 1.06 -8.43
CA LEU A 10 39.63 0.92 -7.50
C LEU A 10 38.46 0.25 -8.23
N LEU A 11 38.26 -1.05 -7.99
CA LEU A 11 37.02 -1.75 -8.34
C LEU A 11 35.92 -1.32 -7.36
N GLY A 12 35.08 -0.37 -7.75
CA GLY A 12 33.86 -0.03 -7.02
C GLY A 12 32.84 -1.16 -7.13
N LEU A 13 32.45 -1.76 -6.00
CA LEU A 13 31.35 -2.71 -5.92
C LEU A 13 30.02 -1.94 -6.04
N PHE A 14 29.48 -1.87 -7.25
CA PHE A 14 28.14 -1.35 -7.48
C PHE A 14 27.12 -2.40 -6.98
N SER A 15 26.46 -2.12 -5.86
CA SER A 15 25.36 -2.96 -5.36
C SER A 15 24.14 -2.70 -6.24
N MET A 16 23.85 -3.62 -7.17
CA MET A 16 22.59 -3.60 -7.92
C MET A 16 21.46 -4.00 -6.97
N ALA A 17 20.56 -3.07 -6.65
CA ALA A 17 19.29 -3.40 -6.05
C ALA A 17 18.52 -4.34 -7.00
N TYR A 18 18.21 -5.54 -6.53
CA TYR A 18 17.44 -6.52 -7.31
C TYR A 18 15.95 -6.25 -7.11
N ALA A 19 15.32 -5.70 -8.15
CA ALA A 19 13.87 -5.61 -8.22
C ALA A 19 13.28 -6.85 -8.90
N TYR A 20 12.16 -7.33 -8.38
CA TYR A 20 11.32 -8.34 -9.00
C TYR A 20 10.30 -7.68 -9.92
N THR A 21 9.78 -8.44 -10.88
CA THR A 21 8.75 -7.97 -11.82
C THR A 21 7.60 -8.96 -11.88
N GLY A 22 6.40 -8.46 -12.14
CA GLY A 22 5.19 -9.26 -12.28
C GLY A 22 3.98 -8.41 -12.60
N ASP A 23 2.80 -8.97 -12.38
CA ASP A 23 1.54 -8.25 -12.51
C ASP A 23 1.02 -7.74 -11.15
N GLY A 24 0.58 -6.49 -11.16
CA GLY A 24 -0.20 -5.87 -10.10
C GLY A 24 -1.70 -6.00 -10.37
N THR A 25 -2.46 -6.47 -9.39
CA THR A 25 -3.94 -6.46 -9.38
C THR A 25 -4.46 -5.83 -8.08
N ALA A 26 -5.79 -5.77 -7.91
CA ALA A 26 -6.40 -5.40 -6.64
C ALA A 26 -7.50 -6.37 -6.24
N TYR A 27 -7.52 -6.77 -4.96
CA TYR A 27 -8.52 -7.72 -4.43
C TYR A 27 -9.59 -7.08 -3.55
N SER A 28 -9.31 -5.95 -2.91
CA SER A 28 -10.23 -5.36 -1.94
C SER A 28 -9.99 -3.85 -1.72
N GLY A 29 -10.96 -3.16 -1.11
CA GLY A 29 -10.90 -1.71 -0.83
C GLY A 29 -10.35 -1.38 0.56
N ASP A 30 -10.23 -0.09 0.88
CA ASP A 30 -9.77 0.37 2.20
C ASP A 30 -10.52 -0.33 3.36
N GLY A 31 -9.78 -0.94 4.29
CA GLY A 31 -10.34 -1.63 5.46
C GLY A 31 -10.96 -3.00 5.14
N GLU A 32 -10.82 -3.51 3.91
CA GLU A 32 -11.46 -4.73 3.44
C GLU A 32 -10.45 -5.88 3.22
N LYS A 33 -9.32 -5.90 3.94
CA LYS A 33 -8.29 -6.95 3.80
C LYS A 33 -8.81 -8.38 3.92
N ASP A 34 -9.93 -8.57 4.64
CA ASP A 34 -10.56 -9.89 4.87
C ASP A 34 -11.74 -10.18 3.92
N LYS A 35 -11.92 -9.39 2.86
CA LYS A 35 -13.08 -9.51 1.96
C LYS A 35 -13.22 -10.86 1.28
N THR A 36 -12.10 -11.53 1.04
CA THR A 36 -11.99 -12.81 0.34
C THR A 36 -11.75 -13.98 1.29
N GLY A 37 -11.82 -13.75 2.60
CA GLY A 37 -11.42 -14.69 3.65
C GLY A 37 -10.55 -13.99 4.68
N PHE A 38 -10.37 -14.61 5.85
CA PHE A 38 -9.47 -14.04 6.86
C PHE A 38 -8.02 -14.05 6.33
N ASN A 39 -7.33 -12.93 6.43
CA ASN A 39 -5.99 -12.78 5.87
C ASN A 39 -4.99 -13.79 6.47
N ALA A 40 -4.10 -14.32 5.62
CA ALA A 40 -3.15 -15.36 5.97
C ALA A 40 -2.12 -14.96 7.04
N CYS A 41 -1.98 -13.66 7.34
CA CYS A 41 -1.15 -13.15 8.44
C CYS A 41 -1.91 -12.96 9.75
N GLU A 42 -3.20 -13.32 9.78
CA GLU A 42 -4.07 -13.31 10.95
C GLU A 42 -4.21 -11.94 11.64
N TYR A 43 -4.03 -10.86 10.91
CA TYR A 43 -4.16 -9.51 11.46
C TYR A 43 -5.62 -9.10 11.63
N GLY A 44 -6.02 -8.71 12.85
CA GLY A 44 -7.33 -8.12 13.10
C GLY A 44 -7.43 -6.66 12.65
N ASP A 45 -6.57 -5.79 13.17
CA ASP A 45 -6.46 -4.38 12.79
C ASP A 45 -5.02 -4.10 12.34
N LEU A 46 -4.86 -3.47 11.18
CA LEU A 46 -3.55 -3.06 10.65
C LEU A 46 -3.16 -1.63 11.03
N GLY A 47 -4.09 -0.85 11.61
CA GLY A 47 -3.96 0.58 11.83
C GLY A 47 -4.32 1.40 10.59
N SER A 48 -4.62 2.68 10.81
CA SER A 48 -5.29 3.53 9.81
C SER A 48 -4.52 3.75 8.50
N HIS A 49 -3.20 3.59 8.52
CA HIS A 49 -2.35 3.64 7.33
C HIS A 49 -2.43 2.32 6.56
N TRP A 50 -2.10 1.21 7.21
CA TRP A 50 -1.97 -0.09 6.56
C TRP A 50 -3.30 -0.72 6.17
N GLU A 51 -4.43 -0.29 6.73
CA GLU A 51 -5.77 -0.62 6.20
C GLU A 51 -6.05 -0.03 4.80
N LYS A 52 -5.12 0.76 4.25
CA LYS A 52 -5.21 1.36 2.90
C LYS A 52 -4.06 0.98 1.98
N TRP A 53 -2.99 0.41 2.54
CA TRP A 53 -1.71 0.22 1.87
C TRP A 53 -1.20 -1.20 2.12
N TYR A 54 -2.04 -2.18 1.85
CA TYR A 54 -1.71 -3.58 2.03
C TYR A 54 -1.68 -4.32 0.69
N ALA A 55 -1.09 -5.52 0.70
CA ALA A 55 -1.00 -6.41 -0.44
C ALA A 55 -1.01 -7.89 -0.01
N ALA A 56 -1.38 -8.74 -0.95
CA ALA A 56 -1.26 -10.19 -0.91
C ALA A 56 -0.24 -10.67 -1.94
N MET A 57 0.47 -11.76 -1.66
CA MET A 57 1.52 -12.30 -2.53
C MET A 57 1.37 -13.81 -2.75
N PRO A 58 1.86 -14.36 -3.87
CA PRO A 58 1.80 -15.80 -4.15
C PRO A 58 2.64 -16.59 -3.15
N ALA A 59 2.17 -17.75 -2.70
CA ALA A 59 3.00 -18.67 -1.91
C ALA A 59 3.89 -19.54 -2.81
N GLY A 60 4.94 -20.13 -2.22
CA GLY A 60 5.79 -21.11 -2.92
C GLY A 60 6.79 -20.51 -3.92
N CYS A 61 6.97 -19.19 -3.91
CA CYS A 61 7.87 -18.47 -4.84
C CYS A 61 9.22 -18.08 -4.23
N GLY A 62 9.60 -18.68 -3.09
CA GLY A 62 10.81 -18.31 -2.35
C GLY A 62 10.84 -16.82 -2.07
N SER A 63 11.96 -16.14 -2.37
CA SER A 63 12.12 -14.69 -2.13
C SER A 63 11.08 -13.79 -2.83
N GLN A 64 10.39 -14.28 -3.87
CA GLN A 64 9.40 -13.53 -4.64
C GLN A 64 7.96 -13.66 -4.13
N GLY A 65 7.74 -14.37 -3.03
CA GLY A 65 6.40 -14.71 -2.58
C GLY A 65 6.18 -14.57 -1.09
N TRP A 66 4.93 -14.81 -0.71
CA TRP A 66 4.48 -14.94 0.66
C TRP A 66 5.04 -16.22 1.31
N GLU A 67 5.46 -16.06 2.56
CA GLU A 67 5.76 -17.11 3.55
C GLU A 67 5.38 -16.54 4.92
N SER A 68 5.09 -17.38 5.92
CA SER A 68 4.67 -16.91 7.25
C SER A 68 5.68 -15.95 7.90
N ASN A 69 6.98 -16.11 7.64
CA ASN A 69 8.05 -15.22 8.13
C ASN A 69 8.15 -13.86 7.38
N LYS A 70 7.31 -13.64 6.37
CA LYS A 70 7.19 -12.37 5.63
C LYS A 70 5.91 -11.62 5.94
N CYS A 71 5.03 -12.19 6.77
CA CYS A 71 3.87 -11.48 7.29
C CYS A 71 4.29 -10.18 7.99
N GLY A 72 3.64 -9.09 7.59
CA GLY A 72 3.89 -7.76 8.13
C GLY A 72 5.13 -7.05 7.59
N LYS A 73 5.92 -7.69 6.72
CA LYS A 73 6.99 -7.01 5.97
C LYS A 73 6.39 -6.13 4.89
N CYS A 74 7.18 -5.19 4.39
CA CYS A 74 6.76 -4.29 3.33
C CYS A 74 7.55 -4.51 2.05
N ILE A 75 6.91 -4.18 0.94
CA ILE A 75 7.55 -4.00 -0.35
C ILE A 75 7.35 -2.56 -0.77
N LYS A 76 8.27 -2.01 -1.55
CA LYS A 76 7.97 -0.86 -2.39
C LYS A 76 7.72 -1.34 -3.81
N ALA A 77 6.69 -0.81 -4.45
CA ALA A 77 6.32 -1.15 -5.81
C ALA A 77 6.14 0.11 -6.67
N ARG A 78 6.38 0.01 -7.97
CA ARG A 78 6.01 1.03 -8.96
C ARG A 78 5.47 0.38 -10.23
N GLY A 79 4.56 1.07 -10.92
CA GLY A 79 4.02 0.62 -12.20
C GLY A 79 5.00 0.85 -13.35
N LEU A 80 4.96 -0.03 -14.34
CA LEU A 80 5.81 -0.01 -15.53
C LEU A 80 5.03 0.40 -16.80
N ASP A 81 3.71 0.32 -16.78
CA ASP A 81 2.87 0.64 -17.92
C ASP A 81 2.78 2.15 -18.18
N ALA A 82 2.49 2.52 -19.43
CA ALA A 82 2.18 3.89 -19.79
C ALA A 82 0.97 4.39 -18.98
N GLY A 83 1.16 5.50 -18.26
CA GLY A 83 0.16 6.06 -17.34
C GLY A 83 0.46 5.81 -15.85
N ALA A 84 1.46 4.99 -15.53
CA ALA A 84 1.92 4.85 -14.16
C ALA A 84 2.55 6.16 -13.64
N PRO A 85 2.34 6.53 -12.36
CA PRO A 85 2.97 7.70 -11.75
C PRO A 85 4.51 7.63 -11.67
N GLY A 86 5.09 6.43 -11.78
CA GLY A 86 6.54 6.18 -11.78
C GLY A 86 7.23 6.21 -10.41
N GLY A 87 6.56 6.71 -9.36
CA GLY A 87 7.08 6.72 -7.99
C GLY A 87 6.93 5.38 -7.28
N TRP A 88 7.84 5.12 -6.33
CA TRP A 88 7.77 3.97 -5.42
C TRP A 88 6.69 4.17 -4.36
N VAL A 89 5.88 3.15 -4.13
CA VAL A 89 4.82 3.13 -3.12
C VAL A 89 5.04 1.93 -2.20
N VAL A 90 5.09 2.18 -0.89
CA VAL A 90 5.27 1.12 0.11
C VAL A 90 3.92 0.53 0.50
N VAL A 91 3.83 -0.79 0.48
CA VAL A 91 2.67 -1.56 0.95
C VAL A 91 3.10 -2.69 1.87
N LYS A 92 2.24 -3.06 2.81
CA LYS A 92 2.46 -4.15 3.76
C LYS A 92 1.89 -5.46 3.24
N VAL A 93 2.68 -6.53 3.31
CA VAL A 93 2.25 -7.89 2.97
C VAL A 93 1.47 -8.45 4.15
N VAL A 94 0.18 -8.71 3.93
CA VAL A 94 -0.74 -9.14 4.99
C VAL A 94 -1.49 -10.42 4.65
N ASP A 95 -1.40 -10.88 3.40
CA ASP A 95 -2.19 -12.02 2.94
C ASP A 95 -1.45 -12.83 1.87
N GLN A 96 -1.97 -14.02 1.60
CA GLN A 96 -1.55 -14.88 0.51
C GLN A 96 -2.53 -14.75 -0.66
N CYS A 97 -2.01 -14.56 -1.88
CA CYS A 97 -2.79 -14.65 -3.10
C CYS A 97 -2.64 -16.05 -3.73
N ALA A 98 -3.59 -16.95 -3.48
CA ALA A 98 -3.52 -18.33 -3.98
C ALA A 98 -3.60 -18.47 -5.51
N SER A 99 -4.22 -17.51 -6.20
CA SER A 99 -4.35 -17.49 -7.66
C SER A 99 -3.23 -16.73 -8.39
N CYS A 100 -2.33 -16.08 -7.66
CA CYS A 100 -1.25 -15.28 -8.23
C CYS A 100 -0.07 -16.15 -8.66
N THR A 101 0.70 -15.68 -9.63
CA THR A 101 1.95 -16.32 -10.07
C THR A 101 3.17 -15.62 -9.48
N CYS A 102 4.33 -16.29 -9.45
CA CYS A 102 5.54 -15.72 -8.85
C CYS A 102 5.93 -14.37 -9.46
N GLY A 103 6.15 -13.37 -8.59
CA GLY A 103 6.41 -11.99 -8.99
C GLY A 103 5.16 -11.09 -8.98
N ASP A 104 3.96 -11.67 -9.04
CA ASP A 104 2.71 -10.91 -8.95
C ASP A 104 2.48 -10.35 -7.53
N VAL A 105 1.76 -9.23 -7.46
CA VAL A 105 1.35 -8.59 -6.22
C VAL A 105 -0.12 -8.17 -6.32
N ASP A 106 -0.94 -8.63 -5.38
CA ASP A 106 -2.36 -8.28 -5.35
C ASP A 106 -2.62 -7.22 -4.27
N PHE A 107 -2.76 -5.97 -4.67
CA PHE A 107 -2.80 -4.82 -3.78
C PHE A 107 -4.20 -4.59 -3.20
N SER A 108 -4.29 -3.76 -2.17
CA SER A 108 -5.49 -2.95 -1.95
C SER A 108 -5.79 -2.08 -3.17
N THR A 109 -7.05 -1.72 -3.40
CA THR A 109 -7.49 -0.87 -4.53
C THR A 109 -6.74 0.47 -4.54
N ARG A 110 -6.51 1.07 -3.37
CA ARG A 110 -5.71 2.30 -3.26
C ARG A 110 -4.23 2.04 -3.58
N GLY A 111 -3.67 0.94 -3.09
CA GLY A 111 -2.30 0.51 -3.43
C GLY A 111 -2.10 0.41 -4.94
N LEU A 112 -2.96 -0.34 -5.64
CA LEU A 112 -2.86 -0.49 -7.10
C LEU A 112 -2.96 0.86 -7.81
N GLN A 113 -3.90 1.72 -7.40
CA GLN A 113 -4.06 3.04 -8.00
C GLN A 113 -2.83 3.92 -7.83
N ALA A 114 -2.19 3.89 -6.67
CA ALA A 114 -0.99 4.69 -6.45
C ALA A 114 0.23 4.15 -7.20
N VAL A 115 0.37 2.82 -7.27
CA VAL A 115 1.49 2.16 -7.98
C VAL A 115 1.36 2.35 -9.49
N THR A 116 0.17 2.18 -10.04
CA THR A 116 -0.04 2.01 -11.49
C THR A 116 -0.83 3.14 -12.13
N GLY A 117 -1.51 3.99 -11.36
CA GLY A 117 -2.48 4.97 -11.88
C GLY A 117 -3.88 4.39 -12.12
N PHE A 118 -4.06 3.07 -12.01
CA PHE A 118 -5.33 2.37 -12.26
C PHE A 118 -5.86 1.71 -11.00
N SER A 119 -7.16 1.83 -10.74
CA SER A 119 -7.81 1.24 -9.55
C SER A 119 -8.33 -0.18 -9.78
N TRP A 120 -8.17 -0.71 -10.99
CA TRP A 120 -8.56 -2.05 -11.42
C TRP A 120 -7.74 -2.41 -12.66
N ASP A 121 -7.96 -3.62 -13.17
CA ASP A 121 -7.16 -4.28 -14.21
C ASP A 121 -5.82 -4.84 -13.73
N ARG A 122 -5.19 -5.61 -14.60
CA ARG A 122 -3.87 -6.21 -14.44
C ARG A 122 -2.83 -5.30 -15.09
N LYS A 123 -1.81 -4.89 -14.34
CA LYS A 123 -0.78 -3.92 -14.78
C LYS A 123 0.61 -4.42 -14.50
N LYS A 124 1.59 -4.06 -15.31
CA LYS A 124 2.98 -4.43 -15.04
C LYS A 124 3.54 -3.61 -13.88
N VAL A 125 4.16 -4.29 -12.93
CA VAL A 125 4.81 -3.68 -11.76
C VAL A 125 6.22 -4.21 -11.59
N GLU A 126 7.06 -3.41 -10.95
CA GLU A 126 8.28 -3.88 -10.32
C GLU A 126 8.26 -3.58 -8.82
N TRP A 127 8.92 -4.40 -8.03
CA TRP A 127 8.92 -4.28 -6.58
C TRP A 127 10.16 -4.88 -5.92
N GLU A 128 10.48 -4.41 -4.72
CA GLU A 128 11.51 -4.99 -3.87
C GLU A 128 11.12 -4.92 -2.38
N TRP A 129 11.66 -5.83 -1.57
CA TRP A 129 11.48 -5.81 -0.11
C TRP A 129 12.08 -4.54 0.48
N THR A 130 11.40 -3.96 1.47
CA THR A 130 11.83 -2.72 2.12
C THR A 130 11.31 -2.62 3.54
N GLU A 131 11.79 -1.62 4.27
CA GLU A 131 11.28 -1.29 5.59
C GLU A 131 9.90 -0.63 5.51
N CYS A 132 9.04 -0.95 6.47
CA CYS A 132 7.70 -0.37 6.54
C CYS A 132 7.79 1.11 6.98
N SER A 133 7.78 2.02 6.01
CA SER A 133 7.67 3.47 6.24
C SER A 133 6.32 3.99 5.78
N GLU A 134 5.63 4.72 6.65
CA GLU A 134 4.32 5.34 6.34
C GLU A 134 4.46 6.60 5.45
N SER A 135 5.69 7.11 5.28
CA SER A 135 6.01 8.37 4.60
C SER A 135 6.29 8.23 3.10
N ALA A 136 6.46 7.02 2.55
CA ALA A 136 6.97 6.83 1.20
C ALA A 136 5.97 7.13 0.06
N SER A 137 4.72 7.51 0.36
CA SER A 137 3.71 7.80 -0.68
C SER A 137 3.91 9.14 -1.43
N LYS A 138 4.95 9.91 -1.10
CA LYS A 138 5.37 11.11 -1.84
C LYS A 138 6.88 11.38 -1.68
N SER A 139 7.73 10.79 -2.51
CA SER A 139 8.96 11.44 -3.02
C SER A 139 9.87 10.43 -3.73
N SER A 140 10.20 10.72 -4.98
CA SER A 140 11.54 10.46 -5.49
C SER A 140 12.25 11.80 -5.62
N SER A 141 13.11 12.11 -4.67
CA SER A 141 14.26 12.97 -4.89
C SER A 141 15.33 12.54 -3.89
N SER A 142 16.28 11.79 -4.41
CA SER A 142 17.62 11.58 -3.88
C SER A 142 18.17 12.83 -3.20
N ASN A 143 18.69 12.66 -2.00
CA ASN A 143 19.99 13.18 -1.56
C ASN A 143 20.37 12.40 -0.29
N ASP A 144 21.38 11.55 -0.44
CA ASP A 144 22.18 11.04 0.67
C ASP A 144 23.01 12.21 1.23
N ASP A 145 23.00 12.42 2.55
CA ASP A 145 24.14 12.13 3.42
C ASP A 145 24.06 12.79 4.80
N GLU A 146 24.54 12.01 5.77
CA GLU A 146 25.23 12.37 7.00
C GLU A 146 24.47 13.04 8.17
N SER A 147 24.48 12.32 9.27
CA SER A 147 24.11 12.70 10.62
C SER A 147 25.22 13.47 11.35
N VAL A 148 24.90 14.52 12.12
CA VAL A 148 25.49 14.77 13.44
C VAL A 148 24.57 15.61 14.33
N SER A 149 24.57 15.22 15.60
CA SER A 149 23.83 15.70 16.76
C SER A 149 24.26 17.07 17.30
N ALA A 150 23.30 17.84 17.84
CA ALA A 150 23.20 18.25 19.26
C ALA A 150 22.69 19.70 19.51
N SER A 151 21.55 19.79 20.19
CA SER A 151 21.14 20.74 21.25
C SER A 151 21.34 22.26 21.11
N SER A 152 20.25 23.05 21.19
CA SER A 152 19.77 23.70 22.45
C SER A 152 18.73 24.83 22.22
N ALA A 153 17.71 24.81 23.09
CA ALA A 153 16.94 25.91 23.71
C ALA A 153 16.39 27.13 22.93
N SER A 154 15.04 27.16 22.88
CA SER A 154 14.08 28.25 23.22
C SER A 154 14.20 29.65 22.62
N SER A 155 13.10 30.13 22.01
CA SER A 155 12.30 31.29 22.47
C SER A 155 10.96 31.35 21.72
N ASP A 156 9.91 31.68 22.45
CA ASP A 156 8.55 32.01 21.99
C ASP A 156 8.50 33.20 21.01
N ASP A 157 7.54 33.21 20.08
CA ASP A 157 6.66 34.38 19.90
C ASP A 157 5.41 34.02 19.07
N SER A 158 4.26 34.49 19.55
CA SER A 158 2.94 34.34 18.93
C SER A 158 2.66 35.51 18.01
N SER A 159 2.01 35.29 16.86
CA SER A 159 0.99 36.23 16.38
C SER A 159 0.04 35.61 15.37
N ASP A 160 -1.22 35.90 15.68
CA ASP A 160 -2.49 35.61 15.05
C ASP A 160 -2.60 36.24 13.65
N SER A 161 -3.30 35.57 12.72
CA SER A 161 -4.03 36.19 11.61
C SER A 161 -4.92 35.15 10.93
N GLU A 162 -6.20 35.26 11.21
CA GLU A 162 -7.31 34.63 10.51
C GLU A 162 -7.35 35.03 9.03
N GLU A 163 -7.55 34.09 8.11
CA GLU A 163 -8.41 34.36 6.95
C GLU A 163 -9.11 33.08 6.45
N GLU A 164 -10.43 33.20 6.37
CA GLU A 164 -11.37 32.23 5.83
C GLU A 164 -11.03 31.82 4.39
N SER A 165 -11.13 30.52 4.09
CA SER A 165 -11.61 30.11 2.78
C SER A 165 -12.53 28.88 2.85
N LYS A 166 -13.81 29.18 2.66
CA LYS A 166 -14.95 28.28 2.55
C LYS A 166 -14.77 27.32 1.36
N LYS A 167 -14.76 25.99 1.58
CA LYS A 167 -15.26 25.04 0.56
C LYS A 167 -15.78 23.71 1.13
N SER A 168 -17.09 23.73 1.43
CA SER A 168 -18.06 22.63 1.25
C SER A 168 -17.72 21.23 1.79
N LYS A 169 -17.83 21.05 3.11
CA LYS A 169 -18.11 19.75 3.73
C LYS A 169 -19.54 19.30 3.39
N LYS A 170 -19.73 18.51 2.32
CA LYS A 170 -20.98 17.75 2.11
C LYS A 170 -21.01 16.58 3.10
N LYS A 171 -21.46 16.83 4.33
CA LYS A 171 -21.80 15.78 5.32
C LYS A 171 -22.74 14.77 4.65
N SER A 172 -22.29 13.55 4.42
CA SER A 172 -23.11 12.46 3.92
C SER A 172 -24.13 12.08 5.00
N LYS A 173 -25.36 12.62 4.90
CA LYS A 173 -26.45 12.26 5.81
C LYS A 173 -26.69 10.75 5.69
N LYS A 174 -26.37 10.00 6.74
CA LYS A 174 -26.64 8.56 6.87
C LYS A 174 -28.16 8.36 6.89
N CYS A 175 -28.66 7.37 6.14
CA CYS A 175 -30.09 7.07 6.13
C CYS A 175 -30.53 6.56 7.52
N LYS A 176 -31.79 6.83 7.89
CA LYS A 176 -32.39 6.33 9.14
C LYS A 176 -32.39 4.79 9.18
N LYS A 177 -32.36 4.21 10.39
CA LYS A 177 -32.46 2.74 10.61
C LYS A 177 -33.70 2.18 9.89
N GLY A 178 -33.53 1.12 9.11
CA GLY A 178 -34.58 0.54 8.24
C GLY A 178 -34.62 1.07 6.80
N TYR A 179 -33.74 2.01 6.44
CA TYR A 179 -33.59 2.55 5.09
C TYR A 179 -32.17 2.31 4.55
N TYR A 180 -32.03 2.13 3.24
CA TYR A 180 -30.75 2.00 2.53
C TYR A 180 -30.61 3.07 1.44
N LYS A 181 -29.38 3.39 1.05
CA LYS A 181 -29.12 4.43 0.03
C LYS A 181 -29.10 3.79 -1.36
N LYS A 182 -29.95 4.27 -2.27
CA LYS A 182 -29.95 3.90 -3.70
C LYS A 182 -30.08 5.17 -4.54
N ASN A 183 -29.12 5.39 -5.45
CA ASN A 183 -29.04 6.60 -6.31
C ASN A 183 -29.12 7.91 -5.52
N GLY A 184 -28.40 7.99 -4.40
CA GLY A 184 -28.38 9.18 -3.55
C GLY A 184 -29.63 9.39 -2.66
N LYS A 185 -30.69 8.60 -2.82
CA LYS A 185 -31.94 8.69 -2.03
C LYS A 185 -32.06 7.53 -1.03
N CYS A 186 -32.61 7.79 0.16
CA CYS A 186 -32.89 6.76 1.14
C CYS A 186 -34.20 6.02 0.78
N LYS A 187 -34.15 4.69 0.63
CA LYS A 187 -35.29 3.81 0.34
C LYS A 187 -35.55 2.87 1.52
N LYS A 188 -36.82 2.62 1.86
CA LYS A 188 -37.24 1.73 2.96
C LYS A 188 -36.95 0.27 2.57
N LYS A 189 -36.38 -0.53 3.48
CA LYS A 189 -36.26 -1.99 3.27
C LYS A 189 -37.66 -2.61 3.24
N LYS A 190 -37.98 -3.38 2.20
CA LYS A 190 -39.25 -4.13 2.11
C LYS A 190 -39.10 -5.45 2.90
N SER A 191 -40.20 -5.90 3.50
CA SER A 191 -40.26 -7.03 4.44
C SER A 191 -40.04 -8.42 3.81
N SER A 192 -39.86 -8.50 2.49
CA SER A 192 -39.83 -9.77 1.74
C SER A 192 -38.46 -10.48 1.76
N ASP A 193 -37.39 -9.86 2.26
CA ASP A 193 -36.04 -10.44 2.28
C ASP A 193 -35.69 -11.12 3.63
N ARG A 194 -36.69 -11.43 4.48
CA ARG A 194 -36.52 -12.05 5.82
C ARG A 194 -36.75 -13.57 5.84
N LYS A 195 -36.96 -14.21 4.69
CA LYS A 195 -37.39 -15.62 4.59
C LYS A 195 -36.36 -16.50 3.85
N LEU A 196 -35.09 -16.44 4.25
CA LEU A 196 -34.01 -17.23 3.65
C LEU A 196 -32.90 -17.60 4.65
N LEU A 197 -33.29 -17.77 5.93
CA LEU A 197 -32.38 -18.14 7.04
C LEU A 197 -33.14 -19.00 8.07
N SER A 198 -33.68 -20.16 7.65
CA SER A 198 -34.25 -21.13 8.59
C SER A 198 -34.30 -22.59 8.11
N GLU A 199 -33.47 -23.02 7.16
CA GLU A 199 -33.44 -24.44 6.74
C GLU A 199 -32.00 -24.87 6.42
N VAL A 200 -31.14 -24.99 7.45
CA VAL A 200 -29.98 -25.90 7.44
C VAL A 200 -29.68 -26.31 8.89
N GLU A 201 -30.58 -27.05 9.52
CA GLU A 201 -30.27 -27.95 10.64
C GLU A 201 -31.22 -29.15 10.54
N GLU A 202 -30.79 -30.17 9.78
CA GLU A 202 -31.04 -31.60 10.03
C GLU A 202 -29.87 -32.39 9.41
#